data_AF-A0A150TWG2-F1
#
_entry.id   AF-A0A150TWG2-F1
#
_cell.length_a   1.000
_cell.length_b   1.000
_cell.length_c   1.000
_cell.angle_alpha   90.00
_cell.angle_beta   90.00
_cell.angle_gamma   90.00
#
_symmetry.space_group_name_H-M   'P 1'
#
loop_
_entity.id
_entity.type
_entity.pdbx_description
1 polymer ?
#
loop_
_entity_poly.entity_id
_entity_poly.type
_entity_poly.pdbx_seq_one_letter_code
_entity_poly.pdbx_strand_id
1 'polypeptide(L)'
;MRINGRTLRPSTLAERRLLLSLGTASLRVPRSMNPFAVARRLRRAALGNSPDHDFARDLVKAKRRTDHLPVPSPDLDLPEPTNPDEGVIVHGRAA
;
A
#
# COMPACT_ATOMS: atom_id res chain seq x y z
N MET A 1 -21.56 -8.82 7.41
CA MET A 1 -20.11 -8.79 7.13
C MET A 1 -19.38 -9.71 8.11
N ARG A 2 -18.59 -10.65 7.58
CA ARG A 2 -17.84 -11.64 8.35
C ARG A 2 -16.46 -11.08 8.74
N ILE A 3 -16.03 -11.38 9.96
CA ILE A 3 -14.76 -10.89 10.53
C ILE A 3 -13.84 -12.10 10.70
N ASN A 4 -12.71 -12.11 10.00
CA ASN A 4 -11.67 -13.12 10.12
C ASN A 4 -10.41 -12.43 10.67
N GLY A 5 -10.28 -12.40 11.99
CA GLY A 5 -9.26 -11.60 12.67
C GLY A 5 -9.43 -10.11 12.37
N ARG A 6 -8.53 -9.53 11.56
CA ARG A 6 -8.61 -8.13 11.10
C ARG A 6 -9.08 -7.97 9.66
N THR A 7 -9.38 -9.07 8.98
CA THR A 7 -9.86 -9.05 7.60
C THR A 7 -11.38 -9.15 7.59
N LEU A 8 -12.02 -8.14 6.99
CA LEU A 8 -13.46 -8.07 6.79
C LEU A 8 -13.81 -8.62 5.41
N ARG A 9 -14.74 -9.56 5.39
CA ARG A 9 -15.26 -10.18 4.17
C ARG A 9 -16.77 -9.95 4.06
N PRO A 10 -17.29 -9.70 2.84
CA PRO A 10 -18.72 -9.52 2.66
C PRO A 10 -19.44 -10.84 3.00
N SER A 11 -20.57 -10.73 3.69
CA SER A 11 -21.47 -11.86 3.93
C SER A 11 -22.81 -11.74 3.20
N THR A 12 -23.10 -10.55 2.65
CA THR A 12 -24.29 -10.30 1.83
C THR A 12 -23.88 -9.71 0.48
N LEU A 13 -24.80 -9.76 -0.48
CA LEU A 13 -24.56 -9.22 -1.83
C LEU A 13 -24.41 -7.69 -1.82
N ALA A 14 -25.15 -6.98 -0.96
CA ALA A 14 -25.02 -5.54 -0.77
C ALA A 14 -23.61 -5.15 -0.27
N GLU A 15 -23.10 -5.87 0.73
CA GLU A 15 -21.72 -5.66 1.23
C GLU A 15 -20.68 -5.97 0.16
N ARG A 16 -20.89 -7.02 -0.65
CA ARG A 16 -19.99 -7.34 -1.76
C ARG A 16 -19.98 -6.23 -2.81
N ARG A 17 -21.14 -5.69 -3.19
CA ARG A 17 -21.26 -4.57 -4.14
C ARG A 17 -20.59 -3.31 -3.61
N LEU A 18 -20.73 -3.02 -2.31
CA LEU A 18 -20.04 -1.91 -1.66
C LEU A 18 -18.52 -2.07 -1.75
N LEU A 19 -17.97 -3.24 -1.40
CA LEU A 19 -16.51 -3.42 -1.45
C LEU A 19 -15.98 -3.37 -2.89
N LEU A 20 -16.72 -3.96 -3.85
CA LEU A 20 -16.35 -3.90 -5.27
C LEU A 20 -16.40 -2.48 -5.83
N SER A 21 -17.37 -1.65 -5.43
CA SER A 21 -17.41 -0.24 -5.86
C SER A 21 -16.25 0.58 -5.30
N LEU A 22 -15.67 0.15 -4.17
CA LEU A 22 -14.43 0.70 -3.61
C LEU A 22 -13.17 0.08 -4.24
N GLY A 23 -13.32 -0.88 -5.16
CA GLY A 23 -12.23 -1.55 -5.85
C GLY A 23 -11.48 -2.58 -4.99
N THR A 24 -12.16 -3.22 -4.03
CA THR A 24 -11.56 -4.31 -3.24
C THR A 24 -12.53 -5.47 -3.02
N ALA A 25 -12.03 -6.70 -2.94
CA ALA A 25 -12.85 -7.87 -2.59
C ALA A 25 -12.94 -8.12 -1.07
N SER A 26 -11.96 -7.61 -0.31
CA SER A 26 -11.89 -7.75 1.14
C SER A 26 -11.16 -6.55 1.76
N LEU A 27 -11.43 -6.25 3.03
CA LEU A 27 -10.84 -5.10 3.69
C LEU A 27 -10.06 -5.50 4.92
N ARG A 28 -8.78 -5.15 5.00
CA ARG A 28 -7.99 -5.32 6.21
C ARG A 28 -8.09 -4.06 7.07
N VAL A 29 -8.51 -4.22 8.32
CA VAL A 29 -8.69 -3.11 9.26
C VAL A 29 -7.33 -2.69 9.86
N PRO A 30 -6.95 -1.41 9.81
CA PRO A 30 -5.73 -0.89 10.44
C PRO A 30 -5.70 -1.18 11.93
N ARG A 31 -4.54 -1.54 12.51
CA ARG A 31 -4.42 -1.94 13.92
C ARG A 31 -4.93 -0.90 14.93
N SER A 32 -4.91 0.38 14.56
CA SER A 32 -5.42 1.50 15.34
C SER A 32 -6.94 1.53 15.52
N MET A 33 -7.69 0.72 14.78
CA MET A 33 -9.16 0.72 14.81
C MET A 33 -9.74 -0.61 15.31
N ASN A 34 -10.93 -0.55 15.92
CA ASN A 34 -11.67 -1.74 16.31
C ASN A 34 -12.35 -2.41 15.08
N PRO A 35 -12.05 -3.68 14.76
CA PRO A 35 -12.62 -4.36 13.59
C PRO A 35 -14.13 -4.54 13.65
N PHE A 36 -14.72 -4.70 14.85
CA PHE A 36 -16.17 -4.84 15.02
C PHE A 36 -16.90 -3.53 14.74
N ALA A 37 -16.34 -2.41 15.18
CA ALA A 37 -16.90 -1.08 14.94
C ALA A 37 -16.87 -0.74 13.44
N VAL A 38 -15.74 -0.97 12.78
CA VAL A 38 -15.60 -0.81 11.33
C VAL A 38 -16.58 -1.73 10.60
N ALA A 39 -16.73 -2.97 11.06
CA ALA A 39 -17.66 -3.89 10.44
C ALA A 39 -19.11 -3.42 10.54
N ARG A 40 -19.52 -2.85 11.68
CA ARG A 40 -20.86 -2.29 11.86
C ARG A 40 -21.10 -1.08 10.95
N ARG A 41 -20.11 -0.18 10.81
CA ARG A 41 -20.22 0.95 9.87
C ARG A 41 -20.35 0.49 8.43
N LEU A 42 -19.55 -0.49 8.00
CA LEU A 42 -19.64 -1.03 6.63
C LEU A 42 -20.96 -1.74 6.34
N ARG A 43 -21.57 -2.39 7.35
CA ARG A 43 -22.94 -2.92 7.22
C ARG A 43 -23.97 -1.81 7.00
N ARG A 44 -23.88 -0.71 7.75
CA ARG A 44 -24.77 0.45 7.57
C ARG A 44 -24.54 1.16 6.23
N ALA A 45 -23.28 1.27 5.82
CA ALA A 45 -22.93 1.77 4.49
C ALA A 45 -23.62 0.94 3.40
N ALA A 46 -23.52 -0.39 3.46
CA ALA A 46 -24.17 -1.28 2.50
C ALA A 46 -25.70 -1.17 2.45
N LEU A 47 -26.33 -0.59 3.47
CA LEU A 47 -27.77 -0.30 3.54
C LEU A 47 -28.13 1.10 3.00
N GLY A 48 -27.17 1.86 2.48
CA GLY A 48 -27.39 3.19 1.90
C GLY A 48 -27.14 4.37 2.86
N ASN A 49 -26.50 4.14 4.02
CA ASN A 49 -26.16 5.25 4.92
C ASN A 49 -24.97 6.07 4.39
N SER A 50 -25.24 7.27 3.87
CA SER A 50 -24.25 8.14 3.21
C SER A 50 -22.98 8.46 4.03
N PRO A 51 -23.04 8.85 5.33
CA PRO A 51 -21.81 9.16 6.09
C PRO A 51 -20.91 7.93 6.31
N ASP A 52 -21.47 6.73 6.37
CA ASP A 52 -20.67 5.50 6.51
C ASP A 52 -20.03 5.08 5.16
N HIS A 53 -20.57 5.56 4.02
CA HIS A 53 -19.98 5.35 2.68
C HIS A 53 -18.66 6.10 2.50
N ASP A 54 -18.61 7.36 2.92
CA ASP A 54 -17.38 8.17 2.83
C ASP A 54 -16.29 7.60 3.74
N PHE A 55 -16.66 7.19 4.96
CA PHE A 55 -15.75 6.48 5.85
C PHE A 55 -15.16 5.21 5.21
N ALA A 56 -15.98 4.43 4.50
CA ALA A 56 -15.53 3.23 3.81
C ALA A 56 -14.51 3.54 2.69
N ARG A 57 -14.76 4.62 1.94
CA ARG A 57 -13.86 5.09 0.89
C ARG A 57 -12.51 5.54 1.43
N ASP A 58 -12.51 6.31 2.51
CA ASP A 58 -11.29 6.81 3.14
C ASP A 58 -10.45 5.67 3.74
N LEU A 59 -11.11 4.67 4.32
CA LEU A 59 -10.45 3.50 4.86
C LEU A 59 -9.73 2.68 3.78
N VAL A 60 -10.34 2.53 2.60
CA VAL A 60 -9.72 1.85 1.44
C VAL A 60 -8.56 2.67 0.87
N LYS A 61 -8.69 4.00 0.78
CA LYS A 61 -7.59 4.89 0.35
C LYS A 61 -6.39 4.80 1.29
N ALA A 62 -6.64 4.78 2.61
CA ALA A 62 -5.59 4.63 3.61
C ALA A 62 -4.82 3.32 3.44
N LYS A 63 -5.51 2.21 3.15
CA LYS A 63 -4.85 0.92 2.84
C LYS A 63 -3.92 1.02 1.64
N ARG A 64 -4.37 1.63 0.53
CA ARG A 64 -3.55 1.74 -0.70
C ARG A 64 -2.23 2.47 -0.44
N ARG A 65 -2.22 3.48 0.41
CA ARG A 65 -0.98 4.20 0.78
C ARG A 65 0.02 3.31 1.53
N THR A 66 -0.45 2.38 2.36
CA THR A 66 0.43 1.46 3.10
C THR A 66 1.02 0.36 2.21
N ASP A 67 0.29 -0.08 1.18
CA ASP A 67 0.78 -1.12 0.28
C ASP A 67 1.83 -0.60 -0.71
N HIS A 68 1.87 0.72 -0.98
CA HIS A 68 2.88 1.38 -1.81
C HIS A 68 4.08 1.88 -0.99
N LEU A 69 4.66 1.04 -0.15
CA LEU A 69 6.02 1.32 0.33
C LEU A 69 6.96 1.24 -0.88
N PRO A 70 7.84 2.24 -1.11
CA PRO A 70 8.77 2.19 -2.22
C PRO A 70 9.65 0.96 -2.04
N VAL A 71 9.66 0.09 -3.05
CA VAL A 71 10.64 -0.99 -3.16
C VAL A 71 12.00 -0.30 -3.31
N PRO A 72 12.99 -0.57 -2.43
CA PRO A 72 14.32 -0.01 -2.63
C PRO A 72 14.86 -0.47 -3.98
N SER A 73 15.27 0.48 -4.82
CA SER A 73 15.88 0.19 -6.12
C SER A 73 17.13 -0.68 -5.92
N PRO A 74 17.28 -1.81 -6.63
CA PRO A 74 18.33 -2.79 -6.37
C PRO A 74 19.71 -2.44 -6.96
N ASP A 75 20.03 -1.17 -7.24
CA ASP A 75 21.15 -0.81 -8.14
C ASP A 75 22.17 0.18 -7.55
N LEU A 76 22.67 -0.03 -6.33
CA LEU A 76 23.65 0.89 -5.72
C LEU A 76 24.95 0.23 -5.22
N ASP A 77 25.32 -0.95 -5.75
CA ASP A 77 26.62 -1.58 -5.49
C ASP A 77 27.21 -2.27 -6.75
N LEU A 78 27.14 -1.61 -7.91
CA LEU A 78 28.02 -2.02 -9.03
C LEU A 78 29.33 -1.24 -8.92
N PRO A 79 30.49 -1.87 -8.66
CA PRO A 79 31.76 -1.18 -8.77
C PRO A 79 31.96 -0.73 -10.23
N GLU A 80 32.30 0.55 -10.44
CA GLU A 80 32.62 1.05 -11.78
C GLU A 80 33.80 0.25 -12.37
N PRO A 81 33.73 -0.22 -13.62
CA PRO A 81 34.84 -0.92 -14.25
C PRO A 81 35.96 0.09 -14.54
N THR A 82 37.05 0.01 -13.76
CA THR A 82 38.29 0.73 -14.06
C THR A 82 38.88 0.16 -15.36
N ASN A 83 38.77 0.90 -16.46
CA ASN A 83 39.48 0.57 -17.71
C ASN A 83 40.99 0.81 -17.50
N PRO A 84 41.86 -0.20 -17.68
CA PRO A 84 43.30 -0.01 -17.59
C PRO A 84 43.85 0.34 -18.98
N ASP A 85 43.80 1.63 -19.36
CA ASP A 85 44.78 2.21 -20.29
C ASP A 85 44.44 3.68 -20.56
N GLU A 86 45.12 4.60 -19.88
CA GLU A 86 45.62 5.84 -20.49
C GLU A 86 46.88 6.29 -19.73
N GLY A 87 48.05 5.97 -20.30
CA GLY A 87 49.31 6.57 -19.89
C GLY A 87 49.34 8.04 -20.30
N VAL A 88 49.56 8.93 -19.33
CA VAL A 88 50.04 10.30 -19.60
C VAL A 88 51.26 10.57 -18.72
N ILE A 89 52.39 10.68 -19.41
CA ILE A 89 53.72 11.08 -18.93
C ILE A 89 53.67 12.51 -18.40
N VAL A 90 54.20 12.77 -17.20
CA VAL A 90 54.54 14.14 -16.76
C VAL A 90 56.01 14.18 -16.33
N HIS A 91 56.80 14.95 -17.08
CA HIS A 91 58.21 15.23 -16.86
C HIS A 91 58.48 15.94 -15.51
N GLY A 92 59.52 15.48 -14.80
CA GLY A 92 60.15 16.20 -13.69
C GLY A 92 61.68 16.10 -13.76
N ARG A 93 62.32 17.19 -14.18
CA ARG A 93 63.77 17.39 -14.32
C ARG A 93 64.41 17.71 -12.96
N ALA A 94 65.54 17.07 -12.63
CA ALA A 94 66.50 17.48 -11.61
C ALA A 94 67.77 16.60 -11.78
N ALA A 95 69.00 17.05 -11.63
CA ALA A 95 69.67 18.35 -11.67
C ALA A 95 71.14 18.02 -12.02
#